data_AF-A0A8H7DC85-F1
#
_entry.id   AF-A0A8H7DC85-F1
#
_cell.length_a   1.000
_cell.length_b   1.000
_cell.length_c   1.000
_cell.angle_alpha   90.00
_cell.angle_beta   90.00
_cell.angle_gamma   90.00
#
_symmetry.space_group_name_H-M   'P 1'
#
loop_
_entity.id
_entity.type
_entity.pdbx_description
1 polymer ?
#
loop_
_entity_poly.entity_id
_entity_poly.type
_entity_poly.pdbx_seq_one_letter_code
_entity_poly.pdbx_strand_id
1 'polypeptide(L)'
;MILENSRLRFRLSDIESQLLEMDNSEDDSPSDRRTTRQGTRLKQERKRELKQTLMKEKAIIENSLRLIIYPILTIPVEITSEIFLHCLAAIETALSRPSTQLAPLLLGRICRTWRDIAYTSPRLWAVLQVSSWWRTDWVKEWLRRAASAPLSLRLTLSDTRFPFFKGYVCGCPSSVLFNDHWEHLTTFYGDGFTLAECITLLARAPRLIRCQIPYISGSASPPNTHVLHTEMEDLVLARHSASYTACALLLLDSLTLPNLRSLTFGTYRSDVFTNNEVSSFLRRTSRIQTLILTVSAMEDLGTSTTIFDVIPSLTSLELRSFSPNISFDVLRRLKQSTAFLPRLESLLFSVDQPGVWRDDFATILLDALLSRWDAKVTTQLVDFQFFLPHYAAGKFGAQLSNDVAKLEAKGMRIYIGPSPRP
;
A
#
# COMPACT_ATOMS: atom_id res chain seq x y z
N MET A 1 17.11 -41.13 -5.44
CA MET A 1 17.19 -39.84 -6.17
C MET A 1 17.45 -38.60 -5.29
N ILE A 2 16.56 -38.14 -4.39
CA ILE A 2 16.84 -36.96 -3.52
C ILE A 2 17.99 -37.23 -2.53
N LEU A 3 17.96 -38.40 -1.86
CA LEU A 3 19.02 -38.88 -0.96
C LEU A 3 20.36 -39.15 -1.66
N GLU A 4 20.32 -39.35 -2.97
CA GLU A 4 21.49 -39.67 -3.79
C GLU A 4 22.14 -38.38 -4.30
N ASN A 5 21.33 -37.38 -4.67
CA ASN A 5 21.79 -36.02 -4.95
C ASN A 5 22.39 -35.33 -3.73
N SER A 6 21.86 -35.54 -2.52
CA SER A 6 22.44 -34.96 -1.30
C SER A 6 23.80 -35.58 -0.96
N ARG A 7 23.96 -36.91 -1.10
CA ARG A 7 25.26 -37.58 -0.95
C ARG A 7 26.29 -37.13 -1.99
N LEU A 8 25.86 -36.95 -3.24
CA LEU A 8 26.72 -36.45 -4.32
C LEU A 8 27.12 -34.97 -4.14
N ARG A 9 26.20 -34.11 -3.67
CA ARG A 9 26.53 -32.72 -3.32
C ARG A 9 27.55 -32.61 -2.19
N PHE A 10 27.44 -33.48 -1.18
CA PHE A 10 28.39 -33.52 -0.07
C PHE A 10 29.79 -33.93 -0.55
N ARG A 11 29.89 -34.96 -1.41
CA ARG A 11 31.15 -35.38 -2.02
C ARG A 11 31.78 -34.31 -2.90
N LEU A 12 31.00 -33.61 -3.72
CA LEU A 12 31.49 -32.48 -4.52
C LEU A 12 32.08 -31.36 -3.65
N SER A 13 31.37 -30.99 -2.56
CA SER A 13 31.82 -29.93 -1.65
C SER A 13 33.11 -30.30 -0.91
N ASP A 14 33.33 -31.58 -0.61
CA ASP A 14 34.54 -32.11 0.01
C ASP A 14 35.73 -32.06 -0.97
N ILE A 15 35.53 -32.48 -2.22
CA ILE A 15 36.54 -32.42 -3.29
C ILE A 15 36.92 -30.96 -3.61
N GLU A 16 35.94 -30.04 -3.65
CA GLU A 16 36.18 -28.61 -3.87
C GLU A 16 36.98 -27.97 -2.72
N SER A 17 36.66 -28.33 -1.47
CA SER A 17 37.41 -27.85 -0.30
C SER A 17 38.87 -28.34 -0.32
N GLN A 18 39.10 -29.62 -0.63
CA GLN A 18 40.45 -30.19 -0.74
C GLN A 18 41.27 -29.53 -1.86
N LEU A 19 40.65 -29.16 -2.99
CA LEU A 19 41.32 -28.40 -4.05
C LEU A 19 41.70 -26.99 -3.58
N LEU A 20 40.82 -26.31 -2.83
CA LEU A 20 41.08 -24.98 -2.28
C LEU A 20 42.21 -24.97 -1.25
N GLU A 21 42.26 -25.97 -0.36
CA GLU A 21 43.32 -26.14 0.62
C GLU A 21 44.69 -26.40 -0.04
N MET A 22 44.70 -27.15 -1.14
CA MET A 22 45.92 -27.40 -1.91
C MET A 22 46.43 -26.12 -2.60
N ASP A 23 45.54 -25.27 -3.12
CA ASP A 23 45.88 -23.99 -3.75
C ASP A 23 46.42 -22.97 -2.73
N ASN A 24 45.88 -22.97 -1.50
CA ASN A 24 46.36 -22.08 -0.42
C ASN A 24 47.69 -22.52 0.21
N SER A 25 48.12 -23.78 -0.02
CA SER A 25 49.37 -24.33 0.52
C SER A 25 50.63 -24.06 -0.34
N GLU A 26 50.50 -23.26 -1.40
CA GLU A 26 51.58 -22.94 -2.35
C GLU A 26 52.57 -21.86 -1.83
N ASP A 27 52.36 -21.29 -0.63
CA ASP A 27 53.04 -20.05 -0.18
C ASP A 27 54.13 -20.21 0.91
N ASP A 28 54.65 -21.43 1.17
CA ASP A 28 55.64 -21.64 2.23
C ASP A 28 57.10 -21.85 1.74
N SER A 29 58.02 -21.26 2.52
CA SER A 29 59.40 -20.82 2.19
C SER A 29 60.38 -21.87 1.63
N PRO A 30 61.46 -21.43 0.92
CA PRO A 30 62.39 -22.32 0.21
C PRO A 30 63.51 -22.82 1.12
N SER A 31 63.35 -24.00 1.72
CA SER A 31 64.48 -24.79 2.21
C SER A 31 64.36 -26.26 1.78
N ASP A 32 65.42 -26.72 1.10
CA ASP A 32 65.73 -28.12 0.74
C ASP A 32 65.30 -28.69 -0.65
N ARG A 33 66.01 -28.27 -1.71
CA ARG A 33 65.67 -28.40 -3.15
C ARG A 33 65.47 -29.82 -3.75
N ARG A 34 65.90 -30.91 -3.10
CA ARG A 34 65.72 -32.28 -3.64
C ARG A 34 64.42 -32.91 -3.16
N THR A 35 64.10 -32.73 -1.88
CA THR A 35 62.87 -33.21 -1.24
C THR A 35 61.65 -32.41 -1.72
N THR A 36 61.81 -31.11 -2.03
CA THR A 36 60.75 -30.24 -2.58
C THR A 36 60.29 -30.65 -3.99
N ARG A 37 61.18 -31.17 -4.85
CA ARG A 37 60.83 -31.53 -6.24
C ARG A 37 59.97 -32.78 -6.34
N GLN A 38 60.19 -33.76 -5.47
CA GLN A 38 59.36 -34.97 -5.41
C GLN A 38 58.00 -34.66 -4.76
N GLY A 39 57.99 -33.85 -3.69
CA GLY A 39 56.75 -33.40 -3.04
C GLY A 39 55.86 -32.53 -3.94
N THR A 40 56.43 -31.63 -4.73
CA THR A 40 55.67 -30.80 -5.69
C THR A 40 55.08 -31.62 -6.84
N ARG A 41 55.80 -32.64 -7.32
CA ARG A 41 55.30 -33.55 -8.38
C ARG A 41 54.12 -34.40 -7.89
N LEU A 42 54.22 -34.96 -6.68
CA LEU A 42 53.13 -35.71 -6.05
C LEU A 42 51.91 -34.83 -5.74
N LYS A 43 52.12 -33.58 -5.28
CA LYS A 43 51.03 -32.61 -5.10
C LYS A 43 50.32 -32.27 -6.42
N GLN A 44 51.05 -32.08 -7.52
CA GLN A 44 50.47 -31.81 -8.83
C GLN A 44 49.70 -33.03 -9.39
N GLU A 45 50.19 -34.24 -9.17
CA GLU A 45 49.54 -35.48 -9.60
C GLU A 45 48.22 -35.69 -8.84
N ARG A 46 48.23 -35.54 -7.51
CA ARG A 46 47.02 -35.56 -6.67
C ARG A 46 45.99 -34.49 -7.08
N LYS A 47 46.44 -33.28 -7.41
CA LYS A 47 45.56 -32.20 -7.93
C LYS A 47 44.92 -32.57 -9.27
N ARG A 48 45.63 -33.27 -10.15
CA ARG A 48 45.10 -33.75 -11.44
C ARG A 48 44.07 -34.86 -11.24
N GLU A 49 44.36 -35.83 -10.37
CA GLU A 49 43.43 -36.92 -10.03
C GLU A 49 42.14 -36.38 -9.40
N LEU A 50 42.27 -35.41 -8.50
CA LEU A 50 41.13 -34.79 -7.82
C LEU A 50 40.27 -33.99 -8.81
N LYS A 51 40.88 -33.24 -9.75
CA LYS A 51 40.15 -32.57 -10.85
C LYS A 51 39.46 -33.56 -11.79
N GLN A 52 40.10 -34.67 -12.13
CA GLN A 52 39.48 -35.72 -12.95
C GLN A 52 38.28 -36.36 -12.25
N THR A 53 38.41 -36.60 -10.95
CA THR A 53 37.32 -37.15 -10.12
C THR A 53 36.15 -36.16 -10.05
N LEU A 54 36.43 -34.87 -9.84
CA LEU A 54 35.42 -33.81 -9.86
C LEU A 54 34.65 -33.77 -11.20
N MET A 55 35.37 -33.86 -12.34
CA MET A 55 34.74 -33.87 -13.66
C MET A 55 33.85 -35.10 -13.86
N LYS A 56 34.29 -36.29 -13.44
CA LYS A 56 33.50 -37.52 -13.53
C LYS A 56 32.24 -37.43 -12.67
N GLU A 57 32.35 -36.99 -11.42
CA GLU A 57 31.20 -36.84 -10.53
C GLU A 57 30.20 -35.79 -11.04
N LYS A 58 30.69 -34.66 -11.57
CA LYS A 58 29.85 -33.64 -12.20
C LYS A 58 29.08 -34.20 -13.39
N ALA A 59 29.74 -34.98 -14.26
CA ALA A 59 29.09 -35.61 -15.40
C ALA A 59 27.99 -36.60 -15.00
N ILE A 60 28.19 -37.38 -13.92
CA ILE A 60 27.17 -38.29 -13.39
C ILE A 60 25.94 -37.51 -12.90
N ILE A 61 26.15 -36.40 -12.19
CA ILE A 61 25.07 -35.56 -11.70
C ILE A 61 24.33 -34.90 -12.87
N GLU A 62 25.04 -34.36 -13.85
CA GLU A 62 24.43 -33.78 -15.05
C GLU A 62 23.57 -34.79 -15.80
N ASN A 63 24.05 -36.03 -15.96
CA ASN A 63 23.28 -37.10 -16.59
C ASN A 63 22.05 -37.50 -15.76
N SER A 64 22.20 -37.60 -14.43
CA SER A 64 21.09 -37.92 -13.52
C SER A 64 20.02 -36.83 -13.51
N LEU A 65 20.42 -35.55 -13.57
CA LEU A 65 19.50 -34.42 -13.63
C LEU A 65 18.76 -34.35 -14.97
N ARG A 66 19.39 -34.73 -16.08
CA ARG A 66 18.76 -34.79 -17.41
C ARG A 66 17.61 -35.81 -17.49
N LEU A 67 17.68 -36.89 -16.71
CA LEU A 67 16.66 -37.94 -16.69
C LEU A 67 15.43 -37.57 -15.84
N ILE A 68 15.50 -36.48 -15.08
CA ILE A 68 14.40 -36.02 -14.24
C ILE A 68 13.50 -35.10 -15.07
N ILE A 69 12.26 -35.52 -15.27
CA ILE A 69 11.20 -34.62 -15.75
C ILE A 69 10.83 -33.74 -14.57
N TYR A 70 11.03 -32.43 -14.71
CA TYR A 70 10.56 -31.43 -13.76
C TYR A 70 9.21 -30.92 -14.26
N PRO A 71 8.07 -31.34 -13.68
CA PRO A 71 6.75 -31.01 -14.23
C PRO A 71 6.50 -29.49 -14.31
N ILE A 72 7.13 -28.73 -13.42
CA ILE A 72 7.04 -27.27 -13.42
C ILE A 72 7.91 -26.58 -14.48
N LEU A 73 8.79 -27.32 -15.16
CA LEU A 73 9.53 -26.86 -16.34
C LEU A 73 8.88 -27.34 -17.65
N THR A 74 7.83 -28.16 -17.58
CA THR A 74 7.08 -28.64 -18.75
C THR A 74 5.76 -27.88 -18.96
N ILE A 75 5.35 -27.04 -18.01
CA ILE A 75 4.18 -26.18 -18.17
C ILE A 75 4.50 -24.95 -19.03
N PRO A 76 3.53 -24.42 -19.80
CA PRO A 76 3.72 -23.21 -20.59
C PRO A 76 4.16 -22.00 -19.74
N VAL A 77 4.87 -21.06 -20.37
CA VAL A 77 5.40 -19.86 -19.71
C VAL A 77 4.30 -18.97 -19.16
N GLU A 78 3.15 -18.94 -19.83
CA GLU A 78 1.96 -18.17 -19.45
C GLU A 78 1.41 -18.70 -18.12
N ILE A 79 1.26 -20.03 -18.01
CA ILE A 79 0.78 -20.68 -16.80
C ILE A 79 1.78 -20.51 -15.65
N THR A 80 3.08 -20.65 -15.94
CA THR A 80 4.14 -20.42 -14.96
C THR A 80 4.12 -18.99 -14.44
N SER A 81 3.91 -18.01 -15.32
CA SER A 81 3.82 -16.59 -14.96
C SER A 81 2.59 -16.29 -14.10
N GLU A 82 1.44 -16.89 -14.39
CA GLU A 82 0.25 -16.76 -13.54
C GLU A 82 0.45 -17.41 -12.17
N ILE A 83 1.10 -18.58 -12.10
CA ILE A 83 1.49 -19.18 -10.81
C ILE A 83 2.38 -18.21 -10.02
N PHE A 84 3.36 -17.58 -10.67
CA PHE A 84 4.24 -16.59 -10.02
C PHE A 84 3.47 -15.37 -9.50
N LEU A 85 2.46 -14.90 -10.23
CA LEU A 85 1.59 -13.80 -9.80
C LEU A 85 0.76 -14.19 -8.57
N HIS A 86 0.23 -15.42 -8.52
CA HIS A 86 -0.47 -15.91 -7.33
C HIS A 86 0.45 -16.06 -6.12
N CYS A 87 1.73 -16.38 -6.32
CA CYS A 87 2.72 -16.36 -5.25
C CYS A 87 2.99 -14.95 -4.69
N LEU A 88 2.76 -13.88 -5.47
CA LEU A 88 2.86 -12.50 -4.99
C LEU A 88 1.60 -12.09 -4.20
N ALA A 89 0.41 -12.45 -4.68
CA ALA A 89 -0.86 -12.11 -4.04
C ALA A 89 -1.02 -12.75 -2.65
N ALA A 90 -0.50 -13.96 -2.43
CA ALA A 90 -0.54 -14.61 -1.12
C ALA A 90 0.30 -13.89 -0.03
N ILE A 91 1.16 -12.96 -0.43
CA ILE A 91 2.04 -12.18 0.46
C ILE A 91 1.62 -10.70 0.42
N GLU A 92 0.31 -10.42 0.52
CA GLU A 92 -0.29 -9.08 0.56
C GLU A 92 0.36 -8.13 1.59
N THR A 93 1.06 -8.66 2.60
CA THR A 93 1.83 -7.90 3.60
C THR A 93 3.26 -7.55 3.18
N ALA A 94 3.78 -8.17 2.13
CA ALA A 94 5.07 -7.88 1.53
C ALA A 94 4.89 -7.18 0.19
N LEU A 95 4.42 -5.93 0.25
CA LEU A 95 4.74 -4.93 -0.76
C LEU A 95 6.19 -5.16 -1.24
N SER A 96 6.40 -5.36 -2.54
CA SER A 96 7.62 -5.92 -3.11
C SER A 96 8.86 -5.11 -2.73
N ARG A 97 9.40 -5.40 -1.55
CA ARG A 97 10.73 -4.98 -1.12
C ARG A 97 11.69 -5.87 -1.91
N PRO A 98 12.69 -5.31 -2.61
CA PRO A 98 13.70 -6.03 -3.33
C PRO A 98 14.49 -6.82 -2.30
N SER A 99 14.04 -8.04 -2.08
CA SER A 99 14.62 -9.00 -1.18
C SER A 99 14.84 -10.26 -1.98
N THR A 100 16.03 -10.83 -1.85
CA THR A 100 16.33 -12.12 -2.46
C THR A 100 15.56 -13.28 -1.80
N GLN A 101 14.79 -12.98 -0.75
CA GLN A 101 13.90 -13.89 -0.03
C GLN A 101 12.43 -13.69 -0.42
N LEU A 102 12.10 -12.69 -1.25
CA LEU A 102 10.74 -12.40 -1.70
C LEU A 102 10.65 -12.47 -3.22
N ALA A 103 9.49 -12.87 -3.74
CA ALA A 103 9.20 -12.73 -5.16
C ALA A 103 9.18 -11.23 -5.55
N PRO A 104 9.57 -10.87 -6.80
CA PRO A 104 9.95 -11.75 -7.91
C PRO A 104 11.40 -12.25 -7.86
N LEU A 105 12.28 -11.68 -7.03
CA LEU A 105 13.70 -12.02 -7.01
C LEU A 105 13.97 -13.46 -6.53
N LEU A 106 13.20 -13.95 -5.55
CA LEU A 106 13.26 -15.34 -5.07
C LEU A 106 13.04 -16.34 -6.21
N LEU A 107 12.08 -16.07 -7.10
CA LEU A 107 11.74 -16.95 -8.22
C LEU A 107 12.93 -17.08 -9.19
N GLY A 108 13.67 -15.99 -9.39
CA GLY A 108 14.89 -16.00 -10.19
C GLY A 108 16.09 -16.72 -9.55
N ARG A 109 15.99 -17.18 -8.31
CA ARG A 109 17.06 -17.96 -7.64
C ARG A 109 16.87 -19.47 -7.76
N ILE A 110 15.69 -19.94 -8.17
CA ILE A 110 15.35 -21.36 -8.18
C ILE A 110 16.08 -22.10 -9.31
N CYS A 111 15.88 -21.66 -10.56
CA CYS A 111 16.58 -22.21 -11.72
C CYS A 111 16.71 -21.16 -12.84
N ARG A 112 17.43 -21.49 -13.92
CA ARG A 112 17.62 -20.58 -15.07
C ARG A 112 16.30 -20.26 -15.77
N THR A 113 15.50 -21.28 -16.09
CA THR A 113 14.20 -21.11 -16.74
C THR A 113 13.27 -20.19 -15.94
N TRP A 114 13.17 -20.39 -14.62
CA TRP A 114 12.33 -19.54 -13.76
C TRP A 114 12.85 -18.11 -13.69
N ARG A 115 14.17 -17.92 -13.72
CA ARG A 115 14.75 -16.58 -13.81
C ARG A 115 14.37 -15.90 -15.10
N ASP A 116 14.47 -16.60 -16.22
CA ASP A 116 14.15 -16.04 -17.53
C ASP A 116 12.66 -15.66 -17.59
N ILE A 117 11.77 -16.56 -17.13
CA ILE A 117 10.33 -16.28 -17.02
C ILE A 117 10.07 -15.10 -16.08
N ALA A 118 10.59 -15.14 -14.85
CA ALA A 118 10.35 -14.09 -13.87
C ALA A 118 10.86 -12.72 -14.34
N TYR A 119 11.97 -12.69 -15.09
CA TYR A 119 12.60 -11.45 -15.55
C TYR A 119 11.96 -10.90 -16.82
N THR A 120 11.28 -11.74 -17.60
CA THR A 120 10.58 -11.34 -18.83
C THR A 120 9.10 -11.08 -18.62
N SER A 121 8.52 -11.46 -17.48
CA SER A 121 7.10 -11.24 -17.15
C SER A 121 6.87 -9.88 -16.46
N PRO A 122 6.40 -8.83 -17.17
CA PRO A 122 6.41 -7.46 -16.63
C PRO A 122 5.46 -7.25 -15.46
N ARG A 123 4.34 -8.00 -15.44
CA ARG A 123 3.34 -7.97 -14.35
C ARG A 123 3.93 -8.35 -12.98
N LEU A 124 5.02 -9.12 -12.94
CA LEU A 124 5.70 -9.48 -11.68
C LEU A 124 6.47 -8.29 -11.07
N TRP A 125 6.80 -7.30 -11.89
CA TRP A 125 7.54 -6.09 -11.50
C TRP A 125 6.62 -4.88 -11.36
N ALA A 126 5.31 -5.07 -11.55
CA ALA A 126 4.30 -4.02 -11.52
C ALA A 126 4.05 -3.42 -10.13
N VAL A 127 4.60 -4.00 -9.06
CA VAL A 127 4.52 -3.44 -7.71
C VAL A 127 5.91 -3.08 -7.23
N LEU A 128 6.09 -1.84 -6.76
CA LEU A 128 7.36 -1.38 -6.22
C LEU A 128 7.09 -0.52 -4.97
N GLN A 129 7.65 -0.93 -3.84
CA GLN A 129 7.84 -0.03 -2.71
C GLN A 129 9.25 0.55 -2.80
N VAL A 130 9.49 1.80 -2.43
CA VAL A 130 10.83 2.40 -2.35
C VAL A 130 10.94 3.15 -1.03
N SER A 131 12.05 2.98 -0.31
CA SER A 131 12.35 3.79 0.87
C SER A 131 13.56 4.69 0.61
N SER A 132 13.72 5.73 1.42
CA SER A 132 14.73 6.80 1.29
C SER A 132 16.20 6.35 1.17
N TRP A 133 16.51 5.10 1.54
CA TRP A 133 17.87 4.53 1.56
C TRP A 133 18.24 3.72 0.32
N TRP A 134 17.39 3.66 -0.70
CA TRP A 134 17.55 2.71 -1.79
C TRP A 134 18.44 3.27 -2.91
N ARG A 135 19.29 2.41 -3.49
CA ARG A 135 20.06 2.79 -4.67
C ARG A 135 19.13 2.94 -5.87
N THR A 136 19.29 4.05 -6.57
CA THR A 136 18.52 4.45 -7.75
C THR A 136 18.62 3.45 -8.89
N ASP A 137 19.75 2.75 -9.05
CA ASP A 137 19.97 1.76 -10.09
C ASP A 137 18.96 0.60 -10.04
N TRP A 138 18.62 0.13 -8.85
CA TRP A 138 17.64 -0.96 -8.68
C TRP A 138 16.23 -0.51 -9.01
N VAL A 139 15.88 0.72 -8.64
CA VAL A 139 14.58 1.31 -8.98
C VAL A 139 14.45 1.40 -10.51
N LYS A 140 15.48 1.89 -11.19
CA LYS A 140 15.50 1.95 -12.66
C LYS A 140 15.36 0.57 -13.30
N GLU A 141 16.12 -0.42 -12.83
CA GLU A 141 16.04 -1.78 -13.38
C GLU A 141 14.68 -2.44 -13.11
N TRP A 142 14.08 -2.17 -11.95
CA TRP A 142 12.73 -2.66 -11.62
C TRP A 142 11.68 -2.06 -12.54
N LEU A 143 11.71 -0.73 -12.73
CA LEU A 143 10.80 -0.04 -13.64
C LEU A 143 11.00 -0.47 -15.09
N ARG A 144 12.25 -0.67 -15.53
CA ARG A 144 12.58 -1.19 -16.86
C ARG A 144 11.91 -2.55 -17.11
N ARG A 145 11.83 -3.42 -16.09
CA ARG A 145 11.20 -4.74 -16.19
C ARG A 145 9.68 -4.69 -16.10
N ALA A 146 9.14 -3.75 -15.33
CA ALA A 146 7.70 -3.49 -15.31
C ALA A 146 7.19 -3.06 -16.69
N ALA A 147 8.06 -2.45 -17.51
CA ALA A 147 7.77 -2.06 -18.88
C ALA A 147 6.45 -1.27 -18.96
N SER A 148 5.48 -1.74 -19.74
CA SER A 148 4.16 -1.13 -19.89
C SER A 148 3.07 -1.71 -18.98
N ALA A 149 3.43 -2.48 -17.96
CA ALA A 149 2.47 -3.04 -17.01
C ALA A 149 1.88 -1.94 -16.11
N PRO A 150 0.62 -2.09 -15.65
CA PRO A 150 -0.01 -1.15 -14.72
C PRO A 150 0.75 -1.11 -13.39
N LEU A 151 1.45 -0.01 -13.14
CA LEU A 151 2.41 0.12 -12.04
C LEU A 151 1.72 0.62 -10.76
N SER A 152 2.01 -0.05 -9.65
CA SER A 152 1.68 0.36 -8.29
C SER A 152 2.96 0.75 -7.55
N LEU A 153 3.15 2.05 -7.32
CA LEU A 153 4.34 2.61 -6.68
C LEU A 153 4.01 3.10 -5.26
N ARG A 154 4.80 2.67 -4.28
CA ARG A 154 4.72 3.14 -2.89
C ARG A 154 6.05 3.74 -2.46
N LEU A 155 6.11 5.04 -2.31
CA LEU A 155 7.27 5.77 -1.80
C LEU A 155 7.07 6.03 -0.31
N THR A 156 8.08 5.69 0.48
CA THR A 156 8.11 5.95 1.94
C THR A 156 9.42 6.67 2.26
N LEU A 157 9.36 7.99 2.23
CA LEU A 157 10.44 8.92 2.48
C LEU A 157 10.54 9.31 3.96
N SER A 158 9.45 9.18 4.73
CA SER A 158 9.50 9.38 6.18
C SER A 158 9.80 8.07 6.91
N ASP A 159 11.00 7.97 7.49
CA ASP A 159 11.24 6.99 8.55
C ASP A 159 10.67 7.58 9.85
N THR A 160 9.54 7.06 10.30
CA THR A 160 8.86 7.47 11.54
C THR A 160 9.70 7.19 12.80
N ARG A 161 10.85 6.52 12.69
CA ARG A 161 11.78 6.30 13.80
C ARG A 161 12.55 7.57 14.22
N PHE A 162 12.57 8.62 13.41
CA PHE A 162 13.29 9.86 13.72
C PHE A 162 12.48 11.13 13.41
N PRO A 163 11.45 11.47 14.21
CA PRO A 163 10.62 12.67 14.03
C PRO A 163 11.37 14.00 14.23
N PHE A 164 12.63 13.97 14.70
CA PHE A 164 13.42 15.17 14.96
C PHE A 164 14.30 15.63 13.78
N PHE A 165 14.44 14.83 12.72
CA PHE A 165 15.15 15.26 11.51
C PHE A 165 14.20 15.95 10.52
N LYS A 166 13.56 17.03 10.98
CA LYS A 166 13.03 18.07 10.09
C LYS A 166 14.23 18.77 9.43
N GLY A 167 14.51 18.48 8.17
CA GLY A 167 15.46 19.31 7.41
C GLY A 167 16.22 18.63 6.28
N TYR A 168 16.29 17.31 6.22
CA TYR A 168 16.83 16.66 5.03
C TYR A 168 15.68 16.35 4.09
N VAL A 169 15.50 17.25 3.11
CA VAL A 169 14.97 16.88 1.79
C VAL A 169 15.74 15.62 1.41
N CYS A 170 15.09 14.47 1.49
CA CYS A 170 15.72 13.21 1.18
C CYS A 170 16.31 13.37 -0.22
N GLY A 171 17.61 13.16 -0.39
CA GLY A 171 18.36 13.37 -1.64
C GLY A 171 17.93 12.47 -2.80
N CYS A 172 16.68 11.99 -2.81
CA CYS A 172 16.01 11.51 -3.99
C CYS A 172 15.32 12.71 -4.65
N PRO A 173 15.92 13.36 -5.66
CA PRO A 173 15.15 14.26 -6.50
C PRO A 173 14.00 13.45 -7.13
N SER A 174 12.79 13.68 -6.62
CA SER A 174 11.51 13.28 -7.22
C SER A 174 11.49 13.54 -8.74
N SER A 175 12.21 14.56 -9.19
CA SER A 175 12.40 14.97 -10.57
C SER A 175 13.29 14.08 -11.44
N VAL A 176 14.17 13.24 -10.86
CA VAL A 176 15.18 12.49 -11.64
C VAL A 176 14.85 11.00 -11.76
N LEU A 177 14.12 10.41 -10.81
CA LEU A 177 13.94 8.96 -10.80
C LEU A 177 12.80 8.42 -11.67
N PHE A 178 11.78 9.22 -11.96
CA PHE A 178 10.52 8.66 -12.47
C PHE A 178 9.89 9.41 -13.65
N ASN A 179 10.56 10.41 -14.23
CA ASN A 179 9.97 11.23 -15.31
C ASN A 179 9.43 10.39 -16.49
N ASP A 180 10.02 9.22 -16.77
CA ASP A 180 9.70 8.43 -17.96
C ASP A 180 8.72 7.26 -17.70
N HIS A 181 8.26 7.05 -16.45
CA HIS A 181 7.42 5.88 -16.10
C HIS A 181 6.07 6.23 -15.47
N TRP A 182 5.73 7.51 -15.33
CA TRP A 182 4.43 7.93 -14.78
C TRP A 182 3.25 7.56 -15.69
N GLU A 183 3.47 7.39 -17.00
CA GLU A 183 2.41 7.06 -17.97
C GLU A 183 1.69 5.73 -17.68
N HIS A 184 2.36 4.79 -17.02
CA HIS A 184 1.82 3.47 -16.68
C HIS A 184 1.42 3.35 -15.20
N LEU A 185 1.55 4.43 -14.43
CA LEU A 185 1.24 4.45 -13.01
C LEU A 185 -0.27 4.40 -12.81
N THR A 186 -0.77 3.33 -12.18
CA THR A 186 -2.19 3.14 -11.84
C THR A 186 -2.49 3.33 -10.37
N THR A 187 -1.50 3.06 -9.51
CA THR A 187 -1.63 3.26 -8.05
C THR A 187 -0.40 3.97 -7.53
N PHE A 188 -0.61 5.04 -6.76
CA PHE A 188 0.47 5.80 -6.14
C PHE A 188 0.22 5.98 -4.65
N TYR A 189 1.26 5.72 -3.85
CA TYR A 189 1.34 6.15 -2.46
C TYR A 189 2.67 6.89 -2.28
N GLY A 190 2.66 8.08 -1.70
CA GLY A 190 3.89 8.81 -1.41
C GLY A 190 3.73 9.81 -0.28
N ASP A 191 4.63 9.77 0.69
CA ASP A 191 4.76 10.78 1.74
C ASP A 191 5.88 11.77 1.43
N GLY A 192 5.82 12.97 2.01
CA GLY A 192 6.89 13.96 1.90
C GLY A 192 6.97 14.67 0.55
N PHE A 193 5.88 14.71 -0.21
CA PHE A 193 5.79 15.43 -1.47
C PHE A 193 5.50 16.91 -1.24
N THR A 194 6.04 17.78 -2.09
CA THR A 194 5.64 19.18 -2.17
C THR A 194 4.39 19.33 -3.04
N LEU A 195 3.62 20.41 -2.86
CA LEU A 195 2.46 20.72 -3.70
C LEU A 195 2.81 20.73 -5.20
N ALA A 196 3.96 21.30 -5.57
CA ALA A 196 4.41 21.35 -6.96
C ALA A 196 4.71 19.95 -7.54
N GLU A 197 5.35 19.07 -6.75
CA GLU A 197 5.60 17.70 -7.16
C GLU A 197 4.31 16.89 -7.30
N CYS A 198 3.34 17.09 -6.40
CA CYS A 198 2.01 16.48 -6.51
C CYS A 198 1.32 16.86 -7.82
N ILE A 199 1.30 18.16 -8.16
CA ILE A 199 0.68 18.64 -9.40
C ILE A 199 1.41 18.10 -10.63
N THR A 200 2.74 18.06 -10.61
CA THR A 200 3.55 17.48 -11.69
C THR A 200 3.24 15.98 -11.84
N LEU A 201 3.14 15.25 -10.72
CA LEU A 201 2.81 13.82 -10.69
C LEU A 201 1.45 13.55 -11.33
N LEU A 202 0.43 14.27 -10.88
CA LEU A 202 -0.93 14.12 -11.39
C LEU A 202 -1.04 14.53 -12.86
N ALA A 203 -0.24 15.49 -13.32
CA ALA A 203 -0.22 15.91 -14.73
C ALA A 203 0.42 14.87 -15.66
N ARG A 204 1.48 14.14 -15.24
CA ARG A 204 2.16 13.16 -16.11
C ARG A 204 1.77 11.70 -15.86
N ALA A 205 0.84 11.44 -14.94
CA ALA A 205 0.32 10.10 -14.65
C ALA A 205 -1.14 9.94 -15.09
N PRO A 206 -1.48 10.04 -16.40
CA PRO A 206 -2.88 10.10 -16.87
C PRO A 206 -3.71 8.84 -16.61
N ARG A 207 -3.05 7.70 -16.31
CA ARG A 207 -3.70 6.41 -16.03
C ARG A 207 -3.84 6.13 -14.53
N LEU A 208 -3.61 7.13 -13.68
CA LEU A 208 -3.63 6.96 -12.23
C LEU A 208 -5.06 6.77 -11.72
N ILE A 209 -5.37 5.55 -11.26
CA ILE A 209 -6.70 5.20 -10.75
C ILE A 209 -6.79 5.55 -9.26
N ARG A 210 -5.71 5.29 -8.50
CA ARG A 210 -5.68 5.48 -7.04
C ARG A 210 -4.45 6.28 -6.60
N CYS A 211 -4.67 7.35 -5.85
CA CYS A 211 -3.60 8.23 -5.37
C CYS A 211 -3.72 8.47 -3.86
N GLN A 212 -2.65 8.22 -3.12
CA GLN A 212 -2.59 8.45 -1.68
C GLN A 212 -1.37 9.30 -1.31
N ILE A 213 -1.62 10.51 -0.80
CA ILE A 213 -0.59 11.48 -0.42
C ILE A 213 -0.89 11.99 0.99
N PRO A 214 -0.40 11.34 2.05
CA PRO A 214 -0.78 11.68 3.42
C PRO A 214 -0.18 12.99 3.94
N TYR A 215 0.94 13.44 3.38
CA TYR A 215 1.61 14.66 3.82
C TYR A 215 2.08 15.45 2.61
N ILE A 216 1.53 16.65 2.43
CA ILE A 216 1.90 17.59 1.37
C ILE A 216 2.55 18.79 2.03
N SER A 217 3.79 19.08 1.64
CA SER A 217 4.58 20.21 2.10
C SER A 217 4.70 21.31 1.03
N GLY A 218 5.31 22.44 1.36
CA GLY A 218 5.62 23.51 0.40
C GLY A 218 5.08 24.88 0.80
N SER A 219 5.46 25.90 0.02
CA SER A 219 4.90 27.24 0.17
C SER A 219 3.49 27.28 -0.40
N ALA A 220 2.56 27.95 0.28
CA ALA A 220 1.16 28.13 -0.12
C ALA A 220 0.95 28.99 -1.39
N SER A 221 1.94 29.13 -2.26
CA SER A 221 1.75 29.75 -3.57
C SER A 221 1.14 28.69 -4.51
N PRO A 222 -0.06 28.94 -5.08
CA PRO A 222 -0.68 27.99 -5.98
C PRO A 222 0.15 27.89 -7.25
N PRO A 223 0.50 26.69 -7.72
CA PRO A 223 0.96 26.53 -9.09
C PRO A 223 -0.20 26.94 -10.00
N ASN A 224 0.02 27.86 -10.95
CA ASN A 224 -1.01 28.33 -11.89
C ASN A 224 -1.50 27.25 -12.88
N THR A 225 -1.35 25.96 -12.52
CA THR A 225 -1.62 24.81 -13.38
C THR A 225 -2.79 24.04 -12.80
N HIS A 226 -3.91 24.06 -13.50
CA HIS A 226 -5.07 23.25 -13.15
C HIS A 226 -5.03 21.92 -13.91
N VAL A 227 -5.06 20.81 -13.18
CA VAL A 227 -4.91 19.45 -13.73
C VAL A 227 -6.29 18.79 -13.84
N LEU A 228 -6.62 18.39 -15.08
CA LEU A 228 -7.77 17.52 -15.36
C LEU A 228 -7.27 16.08 -15.41
N HIS A 229 -7.79 15.22 -14.53
CA HIS A 229 -7.43 13.81 -14.50
C HIS A 229 -8.69 12.94 -14.58
N THR A 230 -8.88 12.27 -15.73
CA THR A 230 -10.14 11.56 -16.05
C THR A 230 -10.22 10.15 -15.51
N GLU A 231 -9.10 9.44 -15.28
CA GLU A 231 -9.13 8.02 -14.87
C GLU A 231 -9.13 7.79 -13.36
N MET A 232 -9.01 8.87 -12.55
CA MET A 232 -8.85 8.73 -11.11
C MET A 232 -10.19 8.40 -10.45
N GLU A 233 -10.20 7.31 -9.69
CA GLU A 233 -11.37 6.83 -8.97
C GLU A 233 -11.25 6.99 -7.45
N ASP A 234 -10.04 6.97 -6.90
CA ASP A 234 -9.78 7.06 -5.45
C ASP A 234 -8.65 8.04 -5.12
N LEU A 235 -8.95 9.03 -4.28
CA LEU A 235 -7.99 10.01 -3.80
C LEU A 235 -7.97 10.03 -2.26
N VAL A 236 -6.78 9.87 -1.69
CA VAL A 236 -6.57 9.85 -0.23
C VAL A 236 -5.57 10.93 0.17
N LEU A 237 -6.08 11.99 0.80
CA LEU A 237 -5.35 13.10 1.41
C LEU A 237 -5.58 13.07 2.92
N ALA A 238 -4.90 12.20 3.66
CA ALA A 238 -5.21 11.92 5.07
C ALA A 238 -4.01 12.05 6.01
N ARG A 239 -4.26 12.36 7.29
CA ARG A 239 -3.25 12.57 8.37
C ARG A 239 -2.50 13.91 8.30
N HIS A 240 -3.08 14.93 7.69
CA HIS A 240 -2.47 16.26 7.65
C HIS A 240 -2.46 16.95 9.02
N SER A 241 -1.33 17.57 9.38
CA SER A 241 -1.25 18.56 10.46
C SER A 241 -1.76 19.93 9.96
N ALA A 242 -1.99 20.88 10.87
CA ALA A 242 -2.45 22.23 10.50
C ALA A 242 -1.59 22.88 9.39
N SER A 243 -0.27 22.68 9.41
CA SER A 243 0.65 23.22 8.39
C SER A 243 0.49 22.56 7.01
N TYR A 244 0.07 21.29 6.95
CA TYR A 244 -0.07 20.53 5.70
C TYR A 244 -1.48 20.60 5.11
N THR A 245 -2.50 20.89 5.94
CA THR A 245 -3.89 21.05 5.47
C THR A 245 -4.02 22.12 4.40
N ALA A 246 -3.34 23.27 4.54
CA ALA A 246 -3.40 24.34 3.55
C ALA A 246 -2.92 23.88 2.15
N CYS A 247 -1.85 23.09 2.10
CA CYS A 247 -1.34 22.55 0.83
C CYS A 247 -2.31 21.52 0.21
N ALA A 248 -2.97 20.71 1.03
CA ALA A 248 -3.99 19.77 0.54
C ALA A 248 -5.19 20.50 -0.08
N LEU A 249 -5.62 21.62 0.51
CA LEU A 249 -6.71 22.45 -0.04
C LEU A 249 -6.32 23.09 -1.37
N LEU A 250 -5.12 23.68 -1.45
CA LEU A 250 -4.60 24.23 -2.71
C LEU A 250 -4.46 23.18 -3.81
N LEU A 251 -4.12 21.94 -3.44
CA LEU A 251 -4.11 20.81 -4.38
C LEU A 251 -5.53 20.53 -4.90
N LEU A 252 -6.54 20.45 -4.03
CA LEU A 252 -7.93 20.25 -4.45
C LEU A 252 -8.43 21.37 -5.37
N ASP A 253 -8.05 22.63 -5.12
CA ASP A 253 -8.40 23.76 -5.98
C ASP A 253 -7.75 23.68 -7.37
N SER A 254 -6.59 23.03 -7.44
CA SER A 254 -5.86 22.82 -8.70
C SER A 254 -6.33 21.58 -9.48
N LEU A 255 -7.37 20.87 -9.01
CA LEU A 255 -7.80 19.59 -9.58
C LEU A 255 -9.25 19.58 -10.05
N THR A 256 -9.47 18.88 -11.16
CA THR A 256 -10.78 18.40 -11.59
C THR A 256 -10.72 16.90 -11.87
N LEU A 257 -11.49 16.13 -11.09
CA LEU A 257 -11.51 14.67 -11.10
C LEU A 257 -12.93 14.15 -11.40
N PRO A 258 -13.36 14.15 -12.67
CA PRO A 258 -14.77 13.91 -13.04
C PRO A 258 -15.27 12.49 -12.73
N ASN A 259 -14.36 11.51 -12.63
CA ASN A 259 -14.69 10.10 -12.35
C ASN A 259 -14.35 9.66 -10.92
N LEU A 260 -14.04 10.61 -10.03
CA LEU A 260 -13.73 10.29 -8.64
C LEU A 260 -14.93 9.66 -7.94
N ARG A 261 -14.74 8.45 -7.40
CA ARG A 261 -15.76 7.69 -6.66
C ARG A 261 -15.53 7.73 -5.17
N SER A 262 -14.27 7.73 -4.76
CA SER A 262 -13.84 7.71 -3.36
C SER A 262 -12.93 8.90 -3.06
N LEU A 263 -13.26 9.65 -2.02
CA LEU A 263 -12.39 10.68 -1.46
C LEU A 263 -12.19 10.43 0.02
N THR A 264 -10.93 10.30 0.44
CA THR A 264 -10.55 10.38 1.85
C THR A 264 -9.84 11.69 2.10
N PHE A 265 -10.36 12.51 3.01
CA PHE A 265 -9.76 13.80 3.37
C PHE A 265 -9.58 13.91 4.89
N GLY A 266 -8.34 14.07 5.33
CA GLY A 266 -7.96 14.22 6.72
C GLY A 266 -7.44 15.62 7.01
N THR A 267 -7.90 16.24 8.08
CA THR A 267 -7.49 17.60 8.48
C THR A 267 -7.30 17.71 9.97
N TYR A 268 -6.46 18.65 10.40
CA TYR A 268 -6.32 18.98 11.81
C TYR A 268 -7.44 19.90 12.33
N ARG A 269 -8.12 20.66 11.47
CA ARG A 269 -9.19 21.59 11.89
C ARG A 269 -10.50 21.27 11.19
N SER A 270 -11.61 21.33 11.94
CA SER A 270 -12.95 20.98 11.50
C SER A 270 -13.66 22.08 10.69
N ASP A 271 -13.28 23.35 10.88
CA ASP A 271 -13.77 24.51 10.12
C ASP A 271 -13.44 24.43 8.62
N VAL A 272 -12.45 23.62 8.23
CA VAL A 272 -12.13 23.35 6.82
C VAL A 272 -13.32 22.77 6.05
N PHE A 273 -14.22 22.06 6.72
CA PHE A 273 -15.42 21.52 6.08
C PHE A 273 -16.57 22.54 5.96
N THR A 274 -16.39 23.73 6.54
CA THR A 274 -17.28 24.88 6.31
C THR A 274 -16.80 25.77 5.17
N ASN A 275 -15.55 25.58 4.72
CA ASN A 275 -14.90 26.43 3.73
C ASN A 275 -15.32 26.11 2.28
N ASN A 276 -15.14 27.09 1.40
CA ASN A 276 -15.59 27.04 0.02
C ASN A 276 -14.72 26.16 -0.88
N GLU A 277 -13.44 25.96 -0.57
CA GLU A 277 -12.48 25.24 -1.42
C GLU A 277 -12.90 23.78 -1.63
N VAL A 278 -13.12 23.04 -0.54
CA VAL A 278 -13.57 21.63 -0.60
C VAL A 278 -14.95 21.54 -1.25
N SER A 279 -15.85 22.45 -0.91
CA SER A 279 -17.19 22.51 -1.52
C SER A 279 -17.12 22.80 -3.02
N SER A 280 -16.20 23.68 -3.46
CA SER A 280 -15.99 24.01 -4.86
C SER A 280 -15.43 22.82 -5.63
N PHE A 281 -14.47 22.09 -5.03
CA PHE A 281 -13.93 20.87 -5.59
C PHE A 281 -15.00 19.79 -5.73
N LEU A 282 -15.82 19.58 -4.70
CA LEU A 282 -16.90 18.60 -4.75
C LEU A 282 -17.97 18.94 -5.79
N ARG A 283 -18.28 20.23 -5.99
CA ARG A 283 -19.16 20.66 -7.10
C ARG A 283 -18.57 20.30 -8.47
N ARG A 284 -17.23 20.26 -8.61
CA ARG A 284 -16.55 19.81 -9.84
C ARG A 284 -16.55 18.28 -9.98
N THR A 285 -16.81 17.52 -8.91
CA THR A 285 -16.74 16.04 -8.89
C THR A 285 -18.12 15.41 -8.60
N SER A 286 -18.95 15.28 -9.64
CA SER A 286 -20.36 14.87 -9.52
C SER A 286 -20.62 13.38 -9.29
N ARG A 287 -19.59 12.53 -9.28
CA ARG A 287 -19.71 11.06 -9.24
C ARG A 287 -19.31 10.42 -7.91
N ILE A 288 -19.04 11.22 -6.88
CA ILE A 288 -18.58 10.71 -5.60
C ILE A 288 -19.65 9.79 -4.95
N GLN A 289 -19.19 8.63 -4.49
CA GLN A 289 -19.98 7.58 -3.85
C GLN A 289 -19.55 7.39 -2.39
N THR A 290 -18.25 7.42 -2.15
CA THR A 290 -17.66 7.23 -0.82
C THR A 290 -16.91 8.49 -0.39
N LEU A 291 -17.21 8.98 0.81
CA LEU A 291 -16.52 10.11 1.41
C LEU A 291 -16.08 9.74 2.83
N ILE A 292 -14.77 9.76 3.06
CA ILE A 292 -14.16 9.48 4.35
C ILE A 292 -13.51 10.76 4.85
N LEU A 293 -14.06 11.33 5.91
CA LEU A 293 -13.50 12.54 6.53
C LEU A 293 -12.86 12.18 7.86
N THR A 294 -11.62 12.60 8.06
CA THR A 294 -10.89 12.41 9.32
C THR A 294 -10.54 13.76 9.93
N VAL A 295 -10.88 14.00 11.20
CA VAL A 295 -10.44 15.20 11.92
C VAL A 295 -9.52 14.77 13.06
N SER A 296 -8.47 15.54 13.35
CA SER A 296 -7.56 15.29 14.48
C SER A 296 -7.45 16.48 15.45
N ALA A 297 -8.46 17.36 15.43
CA ALA A 297 -8.52 18.63 16.16
C ALA A 297 -8.57 18.46 17.68
N MET A 298 -7.92 19.37 18.39
CA MET A 298 -8.10 19.60 19.83
C MET A 298 -9.23 20.61 20.13
N GLU A 299 -9.67 21.40 19.14
CA GLU A 299 -10.65 22.49 19.30
C GLU A 299 -11.76 22.44 18.23
N ASP A 300 -13.01 22.42 18.69
CA ASP A 300 -14.22 22.39 17.87
C ASP A 300 -14.57 23.80 17.36
N LEU A 301 -14.17 24.14 16.13
CA LEU A 301 -14.37 25.49 15.56
C LEU A 301 -15.44 25.58 14.46
N GLY A 302 -16.03 24.45 14.04
CA GLY A 302 -17.05 24.40 12.98
C GLY A 302 -18.39 23.85 13.46
N THR A 303 -19.50 24.49 13.06
CA THR A 303 -20.87 24.12 13.46
C THR A 303 -21.80 23.75 12.31
N SER A 304 -21.41 23.97 11.05
CA SER A 304 -22.27 23.74 9.88
C SER A 304 -21.54 22.99 8.77
N THR A 305 -22.26 22.07 8.11
CA THR A 305 -21.70 21.17 7.10
C THR A 305 -22.25 21.44 5.70
N THR A 306 -21.88 22.57 5.10
CA THR A 306 -22.28 22.93 3.73
C THR A 306 -21.72 21.96 2.67
N ILE A 307 -20.66 21.24 3.00
CA ILE A 307 -20.01 20.23 2.15
C ILE A 307 -20.94 19.09 1.72
N PHE A 308 -21.89 18.67 2.56
CA PHE A 308 -22.78 17.54 2.23
C PHE A 308 -23.90 17.94 1.28
N ASP A 309 -24.18 19.24 1.14
CA ASP A 309 -25.22 19.76 0.25
C ASP A 309 -24.82 19.70 -1.23
N VAL A 310 -23.53 19.57 -1.51
CA VAL A 310 -23.00 19.54 -2.87
C VAL A 310 -22.80 18.11 -3.41
N ILE A 311 -23.13 17.08 -2.61
CA ILE A 311 -22.88 15.66 -2.94
C ILE A 311 -24.09 14.75 -2.69
N PRO A 312 -25.24 14.97 -3.38
CA PRO A 312 -26.43 14.13 -3.21
C PRO A 312 -26.25 12.69 -3.71
N SER A 313 -25.16 12.40 -4.45
CA SER A 313 -24.84 11.07 -5.00
C SER A 313 -24.25 10.09 -3.98
N LEU A 314 -23.90 10.57 -2.78
CA LEU A 314 -23.15 9.81 -1.79
C LEU A 314 -23.92 8.57 -1.29
N THR A 315 -23.25 7.41 -1.31
CA THR A 315 -23.77 6.12 -0.82
C THR A 315 -23.09 5.70 0.47
N SER A 316 -21.82 6.06 0.69
CA SER A 316 -21.07 5.75 1.91
C SER A 316 -20.45 7.02 2.51
N LEU A 317 -20.74 7.27 3.78
CA LEU A 317 -20.15 8.37 4.54
C LEU A 317 -19.43 7.83 5.78
N GLU A 318 -18.15 8.12 5.91
CA GLU A 318 -17.39 7.80 7.11
C GLU A 318 -16.84 9.07 7.77
N LEU A 319 -17.19 9.26 9.04
CA LEU A 319 -16.72 10.35 9.87
C LEU A 319 -15.83 9.78 10.97
N ARG A 320 -14.51 9.85 10.77
CA ARG A 320 -13.49 9.27 11.66
C ARG A 320 -12.84 10.34 12.52
N SER A 321 -12.77 10.10 13.83
CA SER A 321 -12.23 11.04 14.84
C SER A 321 -12.82 12.44 14.71
N PHE A 322 -14.10 12.49 14.35
CA PHE A 322 -14.78 13.73 14.03
C PHE A 322 -15.23 14.49 15.29
N SER A 323 -15.29 15.81 15.14
CA SER A 323 -15.97 16.72 16.06
C SER A 323 -17.38 16.22 16.42
N PRO A 324 -17.78 16.20 17.71
CA PRO A 324 -19.16 15.93 18.09
C PRO A 324 -20.12 16.92 17.44
N ASN A 325 -19.80 18.22 17.43
CA ASN A 325 -20.69 19.26 16.91
C ASN A 325 -21.08 19.02 15.45
N ILE A 326 -20.10 18.71 14.60
CA ILE A 326 -20.38 18.41 13.20
C ILE A 326 -21.18 17.10 13.07
N SER A 327 -20.80 16.08 13.82
CA SER A 327 -21.52 14.81 13.78
C SER A 327 -22.99 14.97 14.20
N PHE A 328 -23.26 15.76 15.25
CA PHE A 328 -24.61 16.12 15.67
C PHE A 328 -25.37 16.91 14.60
N ASP A 329 -24.72 17.85 13.90
CA ASP A 329 -25.35 18.56 12.79
C ASP A 329 -25.76 17.61 11.66
N VAL A 330 -24.88 16.68 11.27
CA VAL A 330 -25.20 15.65 10.26
C VAL A 330 -26.39 14.80 10.70
N LEU A 331 -26.41 14.30 11.94
CA LEU A 331 -27.53 13.51 12.46
C LEU A 331 -28.84 14.31 12.51
N ARG A 332 -28.78 15.55 12.98
CA ARG A 332 -29.95 16.46 13.01
C ARG A 332 -30.52 16.65 11.61
N ARG A 333 -29.66 16.87 10.61
CA ARG A 333 -30.08 17.05 9.21
C ARG A 333 -30.61 15.77 8.58
N LEU A 334 -29.99 14.62 8.87
CA LEU A 334 -30.50 13.31 8.45
C LEU A 334 -31.91 13.05 9.00
N LYS A 335 -32.17 13.43 10.26
CA LYS A 335 -33.50 13.34 10.88
C LYS A 335 -34.50 14.31 10.26
N GLN A 336 -34.08 15.55 9.98
CA GLN A 336 -34.98 16.62 9.52
C GLN A 336 -35.35 16.55 8.03
N SER A 337 -34.50 15.98 7.18
CA SER A 337 -34.70 16.00 5.74
C SER A 337 -34.27 14.70 5.05
N THR A 338 -35.21 14.07 4.34
CA THR A 338 -34.94 12.92 3.47
C THR A 338 -34.21 13.31 2.17
N ALA A 339 -34.20 14.60 1.82
CA ALA A 339 -33.47 15.13 0.69
C ALA A 339 -31.96 15.31 0.99
N PHE A 340 -31.58 15.32 2.27
CA PHE A 340 -30.18 15.35 2.68
C PHE A 340 -29.55 13.97 2.52
N LEU A 341 -28.51 13.82 1.68
CA LEU A 341 -27.84 12.55 1.37
C LEU A 341 -28.81 11.40 0.99
N PRO A 342 -29.67 11.58 -0.03
CA PRO A 342 -30.84 10.72 -0.27
C PRO A 342 -30.50 9.25 -0.64
N ARG A 343 -29.26 9.01 -1.09
CA ARG A 343 -28.74 7.70 -1.53
C ARG A 343 -27.83 7.02 -0.49
N LEU A 344 -27.74 7.55 0.72
CA LEU A 344 -26.88 7.00 1.75
C LEU A 344 -27.31 5.56 2.09
N GLU A 345 -26.38 4.62 1.98
CA GLU A 345 -26.53 3.18 2.23
C GLU A 345 -25.54 2.68 3.31
N SER A 346 -24.47 3.42 3.56
CA SER A 346 -23.53 3.12 4.65
C SER A 346 -23.13 4.40 5.37
N LEU A 347 -23.10 4.33 6.70
CA LEU A 347 -22.69 5.45 7.54
C LEU A 347 -21.87 4.92 8.71
N LEU A 348 -20.66 5.46 8.84
CA LEU A 348 -19.71 5.10 9.87
C LEU A 348 -19.35 6.31 10.71
N PHE A 349 -19.40 6.15 12.04
CA PHE A 349 -18.78 7.09 12.97
C PHE A 349 -17.72 6.37 13.79
N SER A 350 -16.48 6.85 13.71
CA SER A 350 -15.37 6.36 14.55
C SER A 350 -14.85 7.47 15.42
N VAL A 351 -14.47 7.14 16.66
CA VAL A 351 -13.94 8.10 17.62
C VAL A 351 -12.77 7.48 18.35
N ASP A 352 -11.59 8.09 18.22
CA ASP A 352 -10.38 7.57 18.86
C ASP A 352 -10.15 8.17 20.27
N GLN A 353 -10.87 9.24 20.65
CA GLN A 353 -10.69 9.93 21.94
C GLN A 353 -11.87 9.73 22.92
N PRO A 354 -11.61 9.20 24.13
CA PRO A 354 -12.64 9.03 25.16
C PRO A 354 -13.06 10.37 25.78
N GLY A 355 -14.36 10.54 26.08
CA GLY A 355 -14.90 11.66 26.88
C GLY A 355 -15.42 12.89 26.09
N VAL A 356 -15.39 12.86 24.76
CA VAL A 356 -15.78 14.02 23.91
C VAL A 356 -17.28 14.03 23.57
N TRP A 357 -17.97 12.89 23.66
CA TRP A 357 -19.38 12.78 23.31
C TRP A 357 -20.29 12.90 24.52
N ARG A 358 -21.41 13.59 24.34
CA ARG A 358 -22.51 13.61 25.30
C ARG A 358 -23.13 12.21 25.41
N ASP A 359 -23.67 11.90 26.59
CA ASP A 359 -24.33 10.61 26.90
C ASP A 359 -25.58 10.33 26.05
N ASP A 360 -26.09 11.34 25.35
CA ASP A 360 -27.27 11.26 24.48
C ASP A 360 -26.94 10.97 23.01
N PHE A 361 -25.67 10.95 22.58
CA PHE A 361 -25.30 10.80 21.17
C PHE A 361 -25.88 9.53 20.53
N ALA A 362 -25.69 8.38 21.18
CA ALA A 362 -26.17 7.11 20.64
C ALA A 362 -27.70 7.08 20.55
N THR A 363 -28.39 7.77 21.46
CA THR A 363 -29.85 7.90 21.43
C THR A 363 -30.30 8.80 20.27
N ILE A 364 -29.65 9.96 20.09
CA ILE A 364 -29.93 10.90 18.98
C ILE A 364 -29.64 10.24 17.63
N LEU A 365 -28.58 9.45 17.55
CA LEU A 365 -28.21 8.65 16.39
C LEU A 365 -29.31 7.65 16.04
N LEU A 366 -29.69 6.78 16.98
CA LEU A 366 -30.72 5.77 16.73
C LEU A 366 -32.07 6.42 16.39
N ASP A 367 -32.43 7.51 17.06
CA ASP A 367 -33.64 8.27 16.77
C ASP A 367 -33.61 8.91 15.36
N ALA A 368 -32.47 9.42 14.92
CA ALA A 368 -32.30 9.93 13.55
C ALA A 368 -32.40 8.81 12.51
N LEU A 369 -31.80 7.64 12.77
CA LEU A 369 -31.87 6.48 11.89
C LEU A 369 -33.29 5.91 11.82
N LEU A 370 -33.94 5.73 12.98
CA LEU A 370 -35.34 5.32 13.07
C LEU A 370 -36.22 6.32 12.31
N SER A 371 -36.15 7.62 12.61
CA SER A 371 -37.00 8.63 11.95
C SER A 371 -36.91 8.60 10.41
N ARG A 372 -35.71 8.34 9.87
CA ARG A 372 -35.46 8.39 8.43
C ARG A 372 -35.79 7.08 7.72
N TRP A 373 -35.44 5.95 8.31
CA TRP A 373 -35.62 4.64 7.71
C TRP A 373 -36.85 3.87 8.23
N ASP A 374 -37.61 4.44 9.17
CA ASP A 374 -38.94 3.93 9.51
C ASP A 374 -39.93 4.12 8.34
N ALA A 375 -39.73 5.17 7.53
CA ALA A 375 -40.58 5.52 6.39
C ALA A 375 -40.27 4.77 5.07
N LYS A 376 -39.13 4.08 4.97
CA LYS A 376 -38.76 3.29 3.78
C LYS A 376 -38.67 1.83 4.18
N VAL A 377 -39.49 0.97 3.59
CA VAL A 377 -39.19 -0.47 3.52
C VAL A 377 -37.97 -0.60 2.60
N THR A 378 -36.78 -0.42 3.16
CA THR A 378 -35.53 -0.59 2.42
C THR A 378 -35.30 -2.06 2.18
N THR A 379 -35.40 -2.50 0.93
CA THR A 379 -34.98 -3.83 0.47
C THR A 379 -33.45 -3.93 0.30
N GLN A 380 -32.74 -2.82 0.46
CA GLN A 380 -31.28 -2.75 0.44
C GLN A 380 -30.74 -2.79 1.87
N LEU A 381 -29.69 -3.59 2.06
CA LEU A 381 -29.03 -3.81 3.33
C LEU A 381 -28.15 -2.59 3.65
N VAL A 382 -28.55 -1.81 4.66
CA VAL A 382 -27.85 -0.57 5.06
C VAL A 382 -26.87 -0.91 6.18
N ASP A 383 -25.59 -0.55 6.02
CA ASP A 383 -24.53 -0.91 6.98
C ASP A 383 -24.08 0.31 7.80
N PHE A 384 -24.29 0.22 9.10
CA PHE A 384 -24.04 1.27 10.07
C PHE A 384 -23.01 0.81 11.09
N GLN A 385 -21.85 1.45 11.11
CA GLN A 385 -20.75 1.07 12.00
C GLN A 385 -20.40 2.22 12.95
N PHE A 386 -20.45 1.93 14.25
CA PHE A 386 -20.23 2.92 15.29
C PHE A 386 -19.18 2.41 16.28
N PHE A 387 -18.06 3.12 16.34
CA PHE A 387 -16.99 2.79 17.27
C PHE A 387 -17.01 3.72 18.47
N LEU A 388 -17.66 3.26 19.55
CA LEU A 388 -17.90 4.03 20.77
C LEU A 388 -17.23 3.33 21.97
N PRO A 389 -15.97 3.67 22.32
CA PRO A 389 -15.16 2.91 23.27
C PRO A 389 -15.71 2.82 24.71
N HIS A 390 -16.70 3.62 25.10
CA HIS A 390 -17.24 3.67 26.48
C HIS A 390 -18.76 3.47 26.58
N TYR A 391 -19.48 3.23 25.48
CA TYR A 391 -20.95 3.10 25.51
C TYR A 391 -21.46 1.71 25.90
N ALA A 392 -20.64 0.67 25.81
CA ALA A 392 -21.07 -0.72 26.03
C ALA A 392 -21.27 -1.10 27.52
N ALA A 393 -20.92 -0.25 28.49
CA ALA A 393 -20.99 -0.56 29.92
C ALA A 393 -21.81 0.48 30.70
N GLY A 394 -23.15 0.35 30.76
CA GLY A 394 -24.00 1.22 31.59
C GLY A 394 -25.51 1.13 31.35
N LYS A 395 -26.27 2.02 32.02
CA LYS A 395 -27.76 2.10 32.02
C LYS A 395 -28.40 2.27 30.63
N PHE A 396 -27.65 2.74 29.64
CA PHE A 396 -28.13 2.94 28.26
C PHE A 396 -28.13 1.66 27.42
N GLY A 397 -27.45 0.59 27.86
CA GLY A 397 -27.30 -0.63 27.06
C GLY A 397 -28.61 -1.34 26.72
N ALA A 398 -29.60 -1.34 27.63
CA ALA A 398 -30.88 -2.02 27.40
C ALA A 398 -31.76 -1.31 26.37
N GLN A 399 -31.85 0.03 26.42
CA GLN A 399 -32.63 0.81 25.47
C GLN A 399 -31.95 0.84 24.09
N LEU A 400 -30.63 1.00 24.07
CA LEU A 400 -29.81 0.90 22.86
C LEU A 400 -30.00 -0.46 22.17
N SER A 401 -29.96 -1.55 22.93
CA SER A 401 -30.17 -2.91 22.42
C SER A 401 -31.56 -3.08 21.79
N ASN A 402 -32.61 -2.57 22.44
CA ASN A 402 -33.97 -2.64 21.89
C ASN A 402 -34.12 -1.85 20.58
N ASP A 403 -33.53 -0.65 20.50
CA ASP A 403 -33.63 0.19 19.30
C ASP A 403 -32.74 -0.35 18.15
N VAL A 404 -31.58 -0.94 18.47
CA VAL A 404 -30.77 -1.70 17.51
C VAL A 404 -31.55 -2.89 16.97
N ALA A 405 -32.18 -3.69 17.82
CA ALA A 405 -32.97 -4.85 17.40
C ALA A 405 -34.14 -4.46 16.48
N LYS A 406 -34.80 -3.31 16.71
CA LYS A 406 -35.83 -2.78 15.81
C LYS A 406 -35.29 -2.44 14.42
N LEU A 407 -34.08 -1.89 14.34
CA LEU A 407 -33.44 -1.54 13.07
C LEU A 407 -32.90 -2.79 12.34
N GLU A 408 -32.36 -3.76 13.08
CA GLU A 408 -31.94 -5.06 12.52
C GLU A 408 -33.11 -5.86 11.97
N ALA A 409 -34.27 -5.84 12.64
CA ALA A 409 -35.51 -6.44 12.14
C ALA A 409 -35.99 -5.84 10.81
N LYS A 410 -35.51 -4.64 10.46
CA LYS A 410 -35.78 -3.96 9.19
C LYS A 410 -34.69 -4.20 8.13
N GLY A 411 -33.75 -5.11 8.39
CA GLY A 411 -32.69 -5.49 7.44
C GLY A 411 -31.43 -4.61 7.48
N MET A 412 -31.26 -3.78 8.51
CA MET A 412 -30.03 -3.01 8.71
C MET A 412 -28.98 -3.83 9.45
N ARG A 413 -27.71 -3.62 9.12
CA ARG A 413 -26.58 -4.11 9.91
C ARG A 413 -26.09 -2.98 10.78
N ILE A 414 -26.13 -3.18 12.10
CA ILE A 414 -25.64 -2.19 13.05
C ILE A 414 -24.53 -2.84 13.86
N TYR A 415 -23.34 -2.27 13.76
CA TYR A 415 -22.22 -2.64 14.60
C TYR A 415 -21.94 -1.53 15.60
N ILE A 416 -22.06 -1.84 16.89
CA ILE A 416 -21.62 -0.95 17.97
C ILE A 416 -20.54 -1.71 18.74
N GLY A 417 -19.30 -1.25 18.65
CA GLY A 417 -18.19 -1.97 19.28
C GLY A 417 -16.92 -1.15 19.39
N PRO A 418 -15.86 -1.72 19.99
CA PRO A 418 -14.54 -1.09 19.94
C PRO A 418 -14.05 -1.03 18.48
N SER A 419 -13.35 0.05 18.13
CA SER A 419 -12.74 0.22 16.80
C SER A 419 -11.90 -1.02 16.43
N PRO A 420 -12.08 -1.64 15.24
CA PRO A 420 -11.17 -2.65 14.75
C PRO A 420 -9.81 -1.96 14.65
N ARG A 421 -8.87 -2.38 15.49
CA ARG A 421 -7.52 -1.83 15.45
C ARG A 421 -6.97 -1.98 14.02
N PRO A 422 -6.40 -0.92 13.43
CA PRO A 422 -5.90 -0.94 12.06
C PRO A 422 -4.74 -1.91 11.85
#